data_AF-A0A6B0B6P2-F1
#
_entry.id   AF-A0A6B0B6P2-F1
#
_cell.length_a   1.000
_cell.length_b   1.000
_cell.length_c   1.000
_cell.angle_alpha   90.00
_cell.angle_beta   90.00
_cell.angle_gamma   90.00
#
_symmetry.space_group_name_H-M   'P 1'
#
loop_
_entity.id
_entity.type
_entity.pdbx_description
1 polymer ?
#
loop_
_entity_poly.entity_id
_entity_poly.type
_entity_poly.pdbx_seq_one_letter_code
_entity_poly.pdbx_strand_id
1 'polypeptide(L)'
;MNYFVGNSLGVNLTGIEKAIINRLILFKEMGRPVQCVFLSWNRYLYRNAQNYITSSDYINMYDFFQEATYLEHNEPFDWLSYWTDECHYTLKHVENSHDFRIYDQERFLMYAHFQDPKYRILDYVNHFDSQRRKVKRDFYDVRGFLSCSRILVDKQQTLCEFFYNPEGDTKLEKYFSYKDGKPEVQKIIVYYANKLYFFNNETELGAFFIKQLYQHGDLFFSDRNVYTAPIFNLTPKSIPVVAVLHSTHIKNIDALDSSPFKNVYKAMFENLSRYRAIIVSTEQQKLDVEKRINHTIPVVNIPVGYSETIDTPVQTLDQRSVKLISVA
;
A
#
# COMPACT_ATOMS: atom_id res chain seq x y z
N MET A 1 -17.69 -0.74 11.36
CA MET A 1 -16.60 -1.51 10.71
C MET A 1 -15.27 -1.24 11.42
N ASN A 2 -14.33 -2.19 11.41
CA ASN A 2 -12.95 -1.96 11.87
C ASN A 2 -12.00 -2.01 10.68
N TYR A 3 -11.14 -1.01 10.55
CA TYR A 3 -10.21 -0.90 9.43
C TYR A 3 -8.75 -0.94 9.89
N PHE A 4 -8.02 -1.98 9.52
CA PHE A 4 -6.58 -2.09 9.80
C PHE A 4 -5.77 -1.52 8.64
N VAL A 5 -5.16 -0.36 8.84
CA VAL A 5 -4.57 0.44 7.77
C VAL A 5 -3.06 0.22 7.70
N GLY A 6 -2.63 -0.39 6.60
CA GLY A 6 -1.24 -0.58 6.21
C GLY A 6 -0.86 0.27 5.00
N ASN A 7 0.29 -0.02 4.38
CA ASN A 7 0.70 0.66 3.14
C ASN A 7 0.42 -0.21 1.91
N SER A 8 0.92 -1.44 1.88
CA SER A 8 0.75 -2.41 0.78
C SER A 8 0.82 -3.83 1.31
N LEU A 9 0.54 -4.81 0.44
CA LEU A 9 0.76 -6.22 0.68
C LEU A 9 1.68 -6.82 -0.39
N GLY A 10 2.83 -7.32 0.03
CA GLY A 10 3.80 -7.97 -0.84
C GLY A 10 3.59 -9.48 -0.95
N VAL A 11 4.37 -10.13 -1.82
CA VAL A 11 4.44 -11.60 -1.91
C VAL A 11 4.96 -12.20 -0.60
N ASN A 12 5.85 -11.49 0.10
CA ASN A 12 6.34 -11.87 1.42
C ASN A 12 5.88 -10.83 2.44
N LEU A 13 5.36 -11.29 3.57
CA LEU A 13 4.90 -10.40 4.65
C LEU A 13 6.04 -9.98 5.57
N THR A 14 6.10 -8.69 5.89
CA THR A 14 6.83 -8.19 7.05
C THR A 14 6.05 -8.45 8.34
N GLY A 15 6.70 -8.29 9.50
CA GLY A 15 6.04 -8.46 10.81
C GLY A 15 4.77 -7.60 10.98
N ILE A 16 4.78 -6.37 10.46
CA ILE A 16 3.60 -5.49 10.52
C ILE A 16 2.43 -6.05 9.71
N GLU A 17 2.68 -6.53 8.49
CA GLU A 17 1.60 -7.11 7.67
C GLU A 17 1.08 -8.42 8.28
N LYS A 18 1.96 -9.25 8.87
CA LYS A 18 1.53 -10.44 9.64
C LYS A 18 0.63 -10.07 10.82
N ALA A 19 1.02 -9.06 11.60
CA ALA A 19 0.24 -8.58 12.73
C ALA A 19 -1.15 -8.04 12.30
N ILE A 20 -1.22 -7.34 11.17
CA ILE A 20 -2.49 -6.87 10.58
C ILE A 20 -3.39 -8.07 10.20
N ILE A 21 -2.83 -9.07 9.50
CA ILE A 21 -3.57 -10.26 9.06
C ILE A 21 -4.04 -11.11 10.25
N ASN A 22 -3.19 -11.34 11.25
CA ASN A 22 -3.57 -12.09 12.45
C ASN A 22 -4.73 -11.40 13.19
N ARG A 23 -4.68 -10.06 13.30
CA ARG A 23 -5.76 -9.28 13.91
C ARG A 23 -7.05 -9.34 13.09
N LEU A 24 -6.95 -9.32 11.77
CA LEU A 24 -8.08 -9.49 10.85
C LEU A 24 -8.78 -10.83 11.10
N ILE A 25 -8.01 -11.92 11.14
CA ILE A 25 -8.53 -13.28 11.40
C ILE A 25 -9.24 -13.33 12.75
N LEU A 26 -8.60 -12.83 13.81
CA LEU A 26 -9.19 -12.79 15.16
C LEU A 26 -10.54 -12.04 15.19
N PHE A 27 -10.63 -10.88 14.52
CA PHE A 27 -11.88 -10.13 14.47
C PHE A 27 -12.97 -10.88 13.70
N LYS A 28 -12.61 -11.58 12.61
CA LYS A 28 -13.54 -12.42 11.85
C LYS A 28 -14.08 -13.57 12.71
N GLU A 29 -13.20 -14.27 13.43
CA GLU A 29 -13.58 -15.36 14.34
C GLU A 29 -14.52 -14.89 15.46
N MET A 30 -14.35 -13.66 15.93
CA MET A 30 -15.23 -13.02 16.91
C MET A 30 -16.53 -12.46 16.31
N GLY A 31 -16.80 -12.65 15.01
CA GLY A 31 -17.97 -12.10 14.33
C GLY A 31 -17.99 -10.58 14.28
N ARG A 32 -16.83 -9.92 14.38
CA ARG A 32 -16.71 -8.46 14.33
C ARG A 32 -16.46 -8.01 12.90
N PRO A 33 -17.23 -7.04 12.36
CA PRO A 33 -16.97 -6.49 11.04
C PRO A 33 -15.56 -5.91 10.96
N VAL A 34 -14.77 -6.37 9.99
CA VAL A 34 -13.37 -5.98 9.84
C VAL A 34 -12.91 -6.04 8.37
N GLN A 35 -12.06 -5.10 7.96
CA GLN A 35 -11.32 -5.12 6.70
C GLN A 35 -9.92 -4.50 6.86
N CYS A 36 -8.97 -4.94 6.05
CA CYS A 36 -7.69 -4.29 5.87
C CYS A 36 -7.81 -3.13 4.86
N VAL A 37 -7.00 -2.09 5.04
CA VAL A 37 -6.92 -0.96 4.10
C VAL A 37 -5.47 -0.77 3.68
N PHE A 38 -5.22 -0.75 2.37
CA PHE A 38 -3.90 -0.52 1.80
C PHE A 38 -3.89 0.77 0.95
N LEU A 39 -2.87 1.59 1.16
CA LEU A 39 -2.84 2.97 0.64
C LEU A 39 -1.98 3.13 -0.61
N SER A 40 -1.02 2.25 -0.87
CA SER A 40 -0.14 2.35 -2.03
C SER A 40 -0.74 1.66 -3.26
N TRP A 41 -0.48 2.20 -4.44
CA TRP A 41 -0.74 1.50 -5.69
C TRP A 41 0.15 0.26 -5.80
N ASN A 42 -0.46 -0.88 -6.10
CA ASN A 42 0.26 -2.14 -6.30
C ASN A 42 -0.54 -3.04 -7.23
N ARG A 43 -0.14 -3.08 -8.49
CA ARG A 43 -0.72 -3.92 -9.56
C ARG A 43 -0.67 -5.43 -9.33
N TYR A 44 0.03 -5.88 -8.29
CA TYR A 44 0.13 -7.29 -7.88
C TYR A 44 -0.66 -7.60 -6.61
N LEU A 45 -1.30 -6.60 -6.00
CA LEU A 45 -1.92 -6.73 -4.69
C LEU A 45 -2.96 -7.85 -4.67
N TYR A 46 -3.82 -7.92 -5.69
CA TYR A 46 -4.86 -8.95 -5.80
C TYR A 46 -4.28 -10.36 -5.68
N ARG A 47 -3.28 -10.68 -6.51
CA ARG A 47 -2.60 -11.98 -6.49
C ARG A 47 -1.88 -12.23 -5.16
N ASN A 48 -1.19 -11.23 -4.62
CA ASN A 48 -0.44 -11.38 -3.37
C ASN A 48 -1.39 -11.63 -2.18
N ALA A 49 -2.53 -10.96 -2.16
CA ALA A 49 -3.52 -11.07 -1.10
C ALA A 49 -4.15 -12.47 -1.03
N GLN A 50 -4.36 -13.13 -2.17
CA GLN A 50 -4.93 -14.48 -2.23
C GLN A 50 -4.14 -15.53 -1.44
N ASN A 51 -2.87 -15.29 -1.13
CA ASN A 51 -2.07 -16.18 -0.29
C ASN A 51 -2.44 -16.11 1.20
N TYR A 52 -3.19 -15.09 1.62
CA TYR A 52 -3.38 -14.76 3.04
C TYR A 52 -4.82 -14.42 3.42
N ILE A 53 -5.56 -13.75 2.54
CA ILE A 53 -6.88 -13.17 2.79
C ILE A 53 -7.72 -13.18 1.51
N THR A 54 -9.05 -13.01 1.62
CA THR A 54 -9.93 -12.95 0.45
C THR A 54 -10.12 -11.52 -0.07
N SER A 55 -10.68 -11.36 -1.27
CA SER A 55 -10.98 -10.04 -1.86
C SER A 55 -11.95 -9.20 -1.01
N SER A 56 -12.83 -9.83 -0.24
CA SER A 56 -13.73 -9.14 0.69
C SER A 56 -13.02 -8.60 1.94
N ASP A 57 -11.83 -9.11 2.27
CA ASP A 57 -11.14 -8.80 3.51
C ASP A 57 -10.31 -7.53 3.44
N TYR A 58 -10.17 -6.90 2.27
CA TYR A 58 -9.39 -5.68 2.12
C TYR A 58 -9.97 -4.69 1.11
N ILE A 59 -9.53 -3.44 1.23
CA ILE A 59 -9.77 -2.38 0.26
C ILE A 59 -8.42 -1.72 -0.03
N ASN A 60 -8.12 -1.50 -1.31
CA ASN A 60 -6.98 -0.69 -1.72
C ASN A 60 -7.44 0.68 -2.21
N MET A 61 -6.72 1.74 -1.84
CA MET A 61 -7.06 3.11 -2.22
C MET A 61 -7.11 3.32 -3.74
N TYR A 62 -6.17 2.73 -4.48
CA TYR A 62 -6.14 2.87 -5.93
C TYR A 62 -7.22 2.03 -6.58
N ASP A 63 -7.44 0.77 -6.14
CA ASP A 63 -8.57 -0.02 -6.61
C ASP A 63 -9.93 0.64 -6.31
N PHE A 64 -10.04 1.39 -5.22
CA PHE A 64 -11.26 2.14 -4.90
C PHE A 64 -11.52 3.25 -5.93
N PHE A 65 -10.52 4.07 -6.24
CA PHE A 65 -10.68 5.14 -7.23
C PHE A 65 -10.73 4.63 -8.68
N GLN A 66 -10.00 3.57 -8.98
CA GLN A 66 -10.05 2.87 -10.26
C GLN A 66 -11.29 2.00 -10.41
N GLU A 67 -12.21 1.99 -9.43
CA GLU A 67 -13.47 1.20 -9.51
C GLU A 67 -13.21 -0.32 -9.69
N ALA A 68 -12.06 -0.81 -9.22
CA ALA A 68 -11.58 -2.18 -9.39
C ALA A 68 -11.63 -3.02 -8.08
N THR A 69 -12.20 -2.50 -6.99
CA THR A 69 -12.14 -3.14 -5.65
C THR A 69 -12.65 -4.58 -5.62
N TYR A 70 -13.72 -4.87 -6.36
CA TYR A 70 -14.34 -6.21 -6.42
C TYR A 70 -14.17 -6.88 -7.79
N LEU A 71 -13.19 -6.41 -8.56
CA LEU A 71 -12.87 -7.01 -9.85
C LEU A 71 -12.23 -8.39 -9.60
N GLU A 72 -12.89 -9.42 -10.11
CA GLU A 72 -12.31 -10.76 -10.19
C GLU A 72 -11.37 -10.86 -11.39
N HIS A 73 -10.51 -11.88 -11.41
CA HIS A 73 -9.63 -12.11 -12.54
C HIS A 73 -10.48 -12.42 -13.79
N ASN A 74 -10.38 -11.56 -14.82
CA ASN A 74 -11.00 -11.81 -16.11
C ASN A 74 -10.24 -12.91 -16.87
N GLU A 75 -10.91 -13.54 -17.84
CA GLU A 75 -10.19 -14.38 -18.80
C GLU A 75 -9.09 -13.55 -19.49
N PRO A 76 -7.86 -14.04 -19.53
CA PRO A 76 -6.74 -13.28 -20.07
C PRO A 76 -6.91 -13.04 -21.56
N PHE A 77 -6.73 -11.77 -21.93
CA PHE A 77 -6.77 -11.33 -23.31
C PHE A 77 -5.55 -11.85 -24.09
N ASP A 78 -5.79 -12.41 -25.28
CA ASP A 78 -4.72 -12.88 -26.16
C ASP A 78 -4.06 -11.69 -26.88
N TRP A 79 -3.10 -11.06 -26.19
CA TRP A 79 -2.34 -9.94 -26.70
C TRP A 79 -1.51 -10.27 -27.94
N LEU A 80 -1.03 -11.51 -28.05
CA LEU A 80 -0.17 -11.90 -29.17
C LEU A 80 -1.00 -11.95 -30.46
N SER A 81 -2.14 -12.64 -30.43
CA SER A 81 -3.08 -12.65 -31.56
C SER A 81 -3.62 -11.27 -31.87
N TYR A 82 -3.97 -10.46 -30.87
CA TYR A 82 -4.42 -9.09 -31.13
C TYR A 82 -3.35 -8.26 -31.86
N TRP A 83 -2.07 -8.35 -31.46
CA TRP A 83 -1.02 -7.61 -32.13
C TRP A 83 -0.68 -8.15 -33.53
N THR A 84 -0.75 -9.46 -33.77
CA THR A 84 -0.44 -10.04 -35.10
C THR A 84 -1.62 -9.94 -36.06
N ASP A 85 -2.81 -10.30 -35.59
CA ASP A 85 -3.95 -10.61 -36.46
C ASP A 85 -4.80 -9.36 -36.69
N GLU A 86 -5.04 -8.57 -35.65
CA GLU A 86 -5.84 -7.34 -35.71
C GLU A 86 -4.98 -6.09 -36.00
N CYS A 87 -3.82 -5.97 -35.35
CA CYS A 87 -2.94 -4.81 -35.54
C CYS A 87 -1.92 -4.98 -36.69
N HIS A 88 -1.78 -6.20 -37.22
CA HIS A 88 -0.81 -6.54 -38.27
C HIS A 88 0.66 -6.23 -37.93
N TYR A 89 1.02 -6.32 -36.64
CA TYR A 89 2.40 -6.12 -36.18
C TYR A 89 3.25 -7.39 -36.30
N THR A 90 4.55 -7.17 -36.47
CA THR A 90 5.55 -8.24 -36.42
C THR A 90 6.10 -8.37 -35.00
N LEU A 91 5.97 -9.56 -34.42
CA LEU A 91 6.46 -9.88 -33.08
C LEU A 91 7.79 -10.64 -33.18
N LYS A 92 8.80 -10.18 -32.43
CA LYS A 92 10.09 -10.86 -32.28
C LYS A 92 10.27 -11.23 -30.81
N HIS A 93 10.25 -12.52 -30.51
CA HIS A 93 10.51 -13.05 -29.17
C HIS A 93 11.94 -12.72 -28.72
N VAL A 94 12.11 -12.43 -27.44
CA VAL A 94 13.42 -12.19 -26.81
C VAL A 94 13.85 -13.48 -26.09
N GLU A 95 14.99 -14.03 -26.50
CA GLU A 95 15.52 -15.29 -25.95
C GLU A 95 15.62 -15.28 -24.41
N ASN A 96 15.31 -16.42 -23.80
CA ASN A 96 15.36 -16.65 -22.34
C ASN A 96 14.53 -15.64 -21.51
N SER A 97 13.44 -15.13 -22.07
CA SER A 97 12.53 -14.21 -21.39
C SER A 97 11.08 -14.50 -21.77
N HIS A 98 10.14 -13.74 -21.20
CA HIS A 98 8.74 -13.77 -21.60
C HIS A 98 8.39 -12.50 -22.38
N ASP A 99 9.33 -12.00 -23.19
CA ASP A 99 9.31 -10.64 -23.70
C ASP A 99 9.26 -10.63 -25.22
N PHE A 100 8.58 -9.63 -25.77
CA PHE A 100 8.43 -9.45 -27.21
C PHE A 100 8.81 -8.03 -27.61
N ARG A 101 9.58 -7.92 -28.70
CA ARG A 101 9.76 -6.68 -29.45
C ARG A 101 8.73 -6.64 -30.57
N ILE A 102 7.95 -5.56 -30.61
CA ILE A 102 6.83 -5.41 -31.53
C ILE A 102 7.17 -4.32 -32.54
N TYR A 103 6.99 -4.65 -33.82
CA TYR A 103 7.33 -3.78 -34.94
C TYR A 103 6.11 -3.56 -35.83
N ASP A 104 6.01 -2.35 -36.35
CA ASP A 104 5.17 -2.02 -37.50
C ASP A 104 6.10 -1.90 -38.70
N GLN A 105 6.08 -2.91 -39.56
CA GLN A 105 7.10 -3.13 -40.59
C GLN A 105 8.51 -3.17 -39.97
N GLU A 106 9.40 -2.24 -40.33
CA GLU A 106 10.76 -2.13 -39.78
C GLU A 106 10.86 -1.18 -38.57
N ARG A 107 9.77 -0.47 -38.24
CA ARG A 107 9.76 0.51 -37.14
C ARG A 107 9.51 -0.21 -35.82
N PHE A 108 10.47 -0.08 -34.90
CA PHE A 108 10.33 -0.59 -33.53
C PHE A 108 9.34 0.27 -32.74
N LEU A 109 8.21 -0.32 -32.33
CA LEU A 109 7.12 0.38 -31.64
C LEU A 109 7.14 0.13 -30.14
N MET A 110 7.15 -1.14 -29.75
CA MET A 110 6.87 -1.53 -28.38
C MET A 110 7.77 -2.66 -27.88
N TYR A 111 7.94 -2.70 -26.57
CA TYR A 111 8.51 -3.83 -25.84
C TYR A 111 7.49 -4.29 -24.80
N ALA A 112 6.99 -5.52 -24.95
CA ALA A 112 6.03 -6.12 -24.02
C ALA A 112 6.71 -7.16 -23.14
N HIS A 113 6.38 -7.17 -21.85
CA HIS A 113 6.83 -8.17 -20.88
C HIS A 113 5.61 -8.88 -20.28
N PHE A 114 5.63 -10.21 -20.26
CA PHE A 114 4.60 -11.05 -19.62
C PHE A 114 5.15 -11.69 -18.34
N GLN A 115 4.28 -11.94 -17.37
CA GLN A 115 4.68 -12.53 -16.09
C GLN A 115 4.82 -14.05 -16.16
N ASP A 116 4.18 -14.68 -17.14
CA ASP A 116 4.05 -16.14 -17.25
C ASP A 116 4.51 -16.66 -18.61
N PRO A 117 5.00 -17.91 -18.67
CA PRO A 117 5.52 -18.50 -19.90
C PRO A 117 4.42 -18.83 -20.94
N LYS A 118 3.14 -18.73 -20.56
CA LYS A 118 2.01 -18.90 -21.48
C LYS A 118 1.53 -17.55 -22.04
N TYR A 119 2.20 -16.45 -21.70
CA TYR A 119 1.91 -15.09 -22.17
C TYR A 119 0.46 -14.64 -21.89
N ARG A 120 -0.13 -15.11 -20.78
CA ARG A 120 -1.52 -14.79 -20.39
C ARG A 120 -1.63 -13.50 -19.57
N ILE A 121 -0.58 -13.16 -18.82
CA ILE A 121 -0.57 -12.02 -17.88
C ILE A 121 0.44 -11.01 -18.38
N LEU A 122 -0.04 -10.04 -19.16
CA LEU A 122 0.76 -8.90 -19.56
C LEU A 122 1.15 -8.09 -18.31
N ASP A 123 2.44 -7.80 -18.17
CA ASP A 123 2.95 -7.02 -17.05
C ASP A 123 3.04 -5.55 -17.46
N TYR A 124 3.89 -5.23 -18.43
CA TYR A 124 4.04 -3.87 -18.93
C TYR A 124 4.34 -3.83 -20.42
N VAL A 125 4.03 -2.68 -21.03
CA VAL A 125 4.42 -2.35 -22.40
C VAL A 125 5.17 -1.02 -22.40
N ASN A 126 6.39 -1.01 -22.90
CA ASN A 126 7.12 0.22 -23.21
C ASN A 126 6.81 0.65 -24.64
N HIS A 127 6.59 1.94 -24.84
CA HIS A 127 6.36 2.55 -26.15
C HIS A 127 7.53 3.46 -26.51
N PHE A 128 7.95 3.40 -27.78
CA PHE A 128 9.12 4.09 -28.29
C PHE A 128 8.76 5.08 -29.39
N ASP A 129 9.46 6.22 -29.43
CA ASP A 129 9.36 7.16 -30.53
C ASP A 129 10.21 6.74 -31.75
N SER A 130 10.19 7.55 -32.82
CA SER A 130 10.96 7.30 -34.04
C SER A 130 12.48 7.27 -33.83
N GLN A 131 12.98 7.80 -32.72
CA GLN A 131 14.39 7.79 -32.33
C GLN A 131 14.73 6.65 -31.36
N ARG A 132 13.80 5.71 -31.15
CA ARG A 132 13.92 4.61 -30.18
C ARG A 132 14.09 5.07 -28.73
N ARG A 133 13.61 6.27 -28.40
CA ARG A 133 13.52 6.74 -27.02
C ARG A 133 12.21 6.25 -26.44
N LYS A 134 12.26 5.72 -25.22
CA LYS A 134 11.06 5.27 -24.50
C LYS A 134 10.27 6.50 -24.02
N VAL A 135 9.08 6.69 -24.55
CA VAL A 135 8.24 7.88 -24.28
C VAL A 135 7.05 7.57 -23.37
N LYS A 136 6.64 6.30 -23.28
CA LYS A 136 5.52 5.88 -22.45
C LYS A 136 5.75 4.47 -21.92
N ARG A 137 5.26 4.18 -20.72
CA ARG A 137 5.17 2.82 -20.17
C ARG A 137 3.78 2.56 -19.62
N ASP A 138 3.16 1.49 -20.09
CA ASP A 138 1.88 0.98 -19.63
C ASP A 138 2.09 -0.16 -18.65
N PHE A 139 1.40 -0.13 -17.52
CA PHE A 139 1.41 -1.15 -16.48
C PHE A 139 0.02 -1.76 -16.36
N TYR A 140 -0.03 -3.07 -16.49
CA TYR A 140 -1.24 -3.85 -16.37
C TYR A 140 -1.35 -4.40 -14.94
N ASP A 141 -2.58 -4.41 -14.43
CA ASP A 141 -2.92 -5.14 -13.22
C ASP A 141 -2.92 -6.65 -13.50
N VAL A 142 -2.61 -7.47 -12.49
CA VAL A 142 -2.67 -8.94 -12.61
C VAL A 142 -4.06 -9.48 -12.96
N ARG A 143 -5.12 -8.67 -12.81
CA ARG A 143 -6.49 -8.96 -13.25
C ARG A 143 -6.71 -8.70 -14.75
N GLY A 144 -5.74 -8.11 -15.45
CA GLY A 144 -5.69 -8.05 -16.92
C GLY A 144 -5.99 -6.69 -17.55
N PHE A 145 -6.40 -5.68 -16.77
CA PHE A 145 -6.69 -4.34 -17.30
C PHE A 145 -5.47 -3.41 -17.24
N LEU A 146 -5.42 -2.41 -18.13
CA LEU A 146 -4.42 -1.34 -18.09
C LEU A 146 -4.66 -0.49 -16.83
N SER A 147 -3.81 -0.63 -15.82
CA SER A 147 -4.00 0.10 -14.57
C SER A 147 -3.34 1.48 -14.57
N CYS A 148 -2.17 1.61 -15.19
CA CYS A 148 -1.44 2.87 -15.15
C CYS A 148 -0.60 3.10 -16.41
N SER A 149 -0.62 4.32 -16.95
CA SER A 149 0.31 4.79 -17.98
C SER A 149 1.23 5.86 -17.41
N ARG A 150 2.54 5.71 -17.62
CA ARG A 150 3.55 6.73 -17.36
C ARG A 150 4.00 7.39 -18.64
N ILE A 151 3.91 8.71 -18.72
CA ILE A 151 4.55 9.49 -19.78
C ILE A 151 5.95 9.86 -19.32
N LEU A 152 6.94 9.59 -20.18
CA LEU A 152 8.35 9.77 -19.87
C LEU A 152 8.95 10.90 -20.70
N VAL A 153 9.83 11.66 -20.07
CA VAL A 153 10.67 12.69 -20.69
C VAL A 153 12.14 12.30 -20.57
N ASP A 154 13.04 13.24 -20.82
CA ASP A 154 14.49 13.03 -20.81
C ASP A 154 14.96 12.28 -19.55
N LYS A 155 15.98 11.44 -19.73
CA LYS A 155 16.52 10.56 -18.67
C LYS A 155 15.49 9.59 -18.08
N GLN A 156 14.41 9.30 -18.81
CA GLN A 156 13.30 8.43 -18.38
C GLN A 156 12.59 8.94 -17.11
N GLN A 157 12.64 10.24 -16.89
CA GLN A 157 11.85 10.90 -15.86
C GLN A 157 10.36 10.80 -16.19
N THR A 158 9.52 10.52 -15.20
CA THR A 158 8.06 10.49 -15.34
C THR A 158 7.53 11.91 -15.27
N LEU A 159 6.92 12.38 -16.36
CA LEU A 159 6.22 13.66 -16.40
C LEU A 159 4.85 13.56 -15.71
N CYS A 160 4.09 12.52 -16.06
CA CYS A 160 2.79 12.26 -15.47
C CYS A 160 2.46 10.76 -15.46
N GLU A 161 1.54 10.41 -14.57
CA GLU A 161 0.89 9.12 -14.45
C GLU A 161 -0.61 9.28 -14.67
N PHE A 162 -1.21 8.40 -15.44
CA PHE A 162 -2.66 8.24 -15.59
C PHE A 162 -3.04 6.87 -15.06
N PHE A 163 -4.07 6.80 -14.22
CA PHE A 163 -4.59 5.56 -13.65
C PHE A 163 -6.02 5.35 -14.14
N TYR A 164 -6.30 4.15 -14.61
CA TYR A 164 -7.55 3.85 -15.32
C TYR A 164 -8.43 2.87 -14.55
N ASN A 165 -9.74 2.94 -14.75
CA ASN A 165 -10.61 1.83 -14.38
C ASN A 165 -10.50 0.66 -15.39
N PRO A 166 -11.09 -0.51 -15.10
CA PRO A 166 -11.08 -1.65 -16.02
C PRO A 166 -11.68 -1.36 -17.40
N GLU A 167 -12.58 -0.39 -17.50
CA GLU A 167 -13.21 0.08 -18.74
C GLU A 167 -12.28 0.98 -19.58
N GLY A 168 -11.17 1.46 -19.01
CA GLY A 168 -10.18 2.30 -19.68
C GLY A 168 -10.36 3.82 -19.47
N ASP A 169 -11.32 4.24 -18.66
CA ASP A 169 -11.50 5.64 -18.27
C ASP A 169 -10.43 6.08 -17.27
N THR A 170 -9.89 7.29 -17.46
CA THR A 170 -8.95 7.87 -16.50
C THR A 170 -9.68 8.26 -15.21
N LYS A 171 -9.22 7.74 -14.07
CA LYS A 171 -9.78 8.01 -12.73
C LYS A 171 -8.86 8.81 -11.81
N LEU A 172 -7.56 8.73 -12.04
CA LEU A 172 -6.59 9.49 -11.28
C LEU A 172 -5.42 9.90 -12.17
N GLU A 173 -4.93 11.11 -11.96
CA GLU A 173 -3.76 11.65 -12.65
C GLU A 173 -2.75 12.16 -11.62
N LYS A 174 -1.47 12.00 -11.92
CA LYS A 174 -0.40 12.63 -11.14
C LYS A 174 0.59 13.32 -12.06
N TYR A 175 0.99 14.51 -11.66
CA TYR A 175 1.95 15.35 -12.35
C TYR A 175 3.18 15.54 -11.47
N PHE A 176 4.35 15.43 -12.07
CA PHE A 176 5.62 15.47 -11.36
C PHE A 176 6.48 16.63 -11.84
N SER A 177 7.17 17.24 -10.88
CA SER A 177 8.34 18.08 -11.13
C SER A 177 9.59 17.36 -10.64
N TYR A 178 10.77 17.91 -10.96
CA TYR A 178 12.05 17.34 -10.55
C TYR A 178 12.89 18.38 -9.85
N LYS A 179 13.32 18.06 -8.63
CA LYS A 179 14.26 18.87 -7.84
C LYS A 179 15.47 18.01 -7.49
N ASP A 180 16.66 18.47 -7.86
CA ASP A 180 17.92 17.74 -7.68
C ASP A 180 17.87 16.28 -8.22
N GLY A 181 17.16 16.09 -9.34
CA GLY A 181 16.97 14.78 -9.97
C GLY A 181 15.95 13.85 -9.28
N LYS A 182 15.33 14.29 -8.18
CA LYS A 182 14.29 13.53 -7.47
C LYS A 182 12.89 13.97 -7.92
N PRO A 183 11.96 13.03 -8.16
CA PRO A 183 10.59 13.38 -8.49
C PRO A 183 9.88 13.97 -7.27
N GLU A 184 9.17 15.07 -7.47
CA GLU A 184 8.24 15.65 -6.51
C GLU A 184 6.84 15.67 -7.13
N VAL A 185 5.83 15.21 -6.39
CA VAL A 185 4.44 15.32 -6.85
C VAL A 185 4.07 16.80 -6.84
N GLN A 186 3.70 17.32 -7.99
CA GLN A 186 3.22 18.69 -8.15
C GLN A 186 1.70 18.77 -7.97
N LYS A 187 0.99 17.78 -8.51
CA LYS A 187 -0.47 17.73 -8.47
C LYS A 187 -0.97 16.30 -8.60
N ILE A 188 -2.07 16.01 -7.90
CA ILE A 188 -2.90 14.84 -8.11
C ILE A 188 -4.31 15.31 -8.45
N ILE A 189 -4.92 14.72 -9.47
CA ILE A 189 -6.31 14.96 -9.86
C ILE A 189 -7.06 13.63 -9.75
N VAL A 190 -8.23 13.63 -9.12
CA VAL A 190 -9.07 12.43 -8.97
C VAL A 190 -10.46 12.70 -9.51
N TYR A 191 -10.92 11.81 -10.39
CA TYR A 191 -12.27 11.78 -10.93
C TYR A 191 -13.10 10.84 -10.07
N TYR A 192 -13.94 11.38 -9.21
CA TYR A 192 -14.72 10.59 -8.27
C TYR A 192 -16.10 11.18 -8.06
N ALA A 193 -17.13 10.34 -8.06
CA ALA A 193 -18.54 10.73 -7.86
C ALA A 193 -18.97 11.91 -8.76
N ASN A 194 -18.63 11.85 -10.06
CA ASN A 194 -18.91 12.88 -11.07
C ASN A 194 -18.30 14.26 -10.75
N LYS A 195 -17.20 14.30 -9.99
CA LYS A 195 -16.48 15.52 -9.62
C LYS A 195 -14.97 15.35 -9.75
N LEU A 196 -14.31 16.48 -9.88
CA LEU A 196 -12.85 16.60 -9.86
C LEU A 196 -12.37 17.04 -8.47
N TYR A 197 -11.44 16.27 -7.92
CA TYR A 197 -10.74 16.60 -6.69
C TYR A 197 -9.26 16.82 -6.97
N PHE A 198 -8.66 17.74 -6.24
CA PHE A 198 -7.31 18.21 -6.47
C PHE A 198 -6.50 18.12 -5.18
N PHE A 199 -5.35 17.46 -5.24
CA PHE A 199 -4.45 17.29 -4.11
C PHE A 199 -3.02 17.66 -4.48
N ASN A 200 -2.22 18.07 -3.51
CA ASN A 200 -0.83 18.45 -3.74
C ASN A 200 0.14 17.28 -3.48
N ASN A 201 -0.31 16.24 -2.78
CA ASN A 201 0.52 15.09 -2.42
C ASN A 201 -0.34 13.86 -2.07
N GLU A 202 0.32 12.69 -1.97
CA GLU A 202 -0.32 11.43 -1.60
C GLU A 202 -0.98 11.44 -0.21
N THR A 203 -0.48 12.24 0.72
CA THR A 203 -1.02 12.34 2.08
C THR A 203 -2.43 12.95 2.07
N GLU A 204 -2.63 14.03 1.31
CA GLU A 204 -3.93 14.65 1.13
C GLU A 204 -4.92 13.72 0.41
N LEU A 205 -4.46 13.02 -0.63
CA LEU A 205 -5.25 11.99 -1.33
C LEU A 205 -5.70 10.88 -0.37
N GLY A 206 -4.77 10.35 0.44
CA GLY A 206 -5.06 9.33 1.44
C GLY A 206 -6.08 9.80 2.47
N ALA A 207 -6.00 11.06 2.91
CA ALA A 207 -6.96 11.62 3.86
C ALA A 207 -8.36 11.75 3.25
N PHE A 208 -8.43 12.14 1.97
CA PHE A 208 -9.68 12.17 1.22
C PHE A 208 -10.28 10.77 1.07
N PHE A 209 -9.47 9.76 0.73
CA PHE A 209 -9.89 8.36 0.64
C PHE A 209 -10.45 7.84 1.97
N ILE A 210 -9.74 8.03 3.08
CA ILE A 210 -10.23 7.63 4.42
C ILE A 210 -11.57 8.30 4.74
N LYS A 211 -11.74 9.57 4.36
CA LYS A 211 -13.01 10.27 4.52
C LYS A 211 -14.14 9.66 3.67
N GLN A 212 -13.85 9.20 2.45
CA GLN A 212 -14.87 8.53 1.61
C GLN A 212 -15.23 7.15 2.14
N LEU A 213 -14.28 6.45 2.74
CA LEU A 213 -14.50 5.12 3.30
C LEU A 213 -15.28 5.15 4.62
N TYR A 214 -15.08 6.17 5.45
CA TYR A 214 -15.65 6.26 6.78
C TYR A 214 -17.18 6.33 6.79
N GLN A 215 -17.80 5.46 7.59
CA GLN A 215 -19.18 5.54 8.03
C GLN A 215 -19.26 5.74 9.54
N HIS A 216 -20.37 6.32 10.03
CA HIS A 216 -20.56 6.55 11.45
C HIS A 216 -20.50 5.24 12.24
N GLY A 217 -19.63 5.19 13.25
CA GLY A 217 -19.39 3.99 14.06
C GLY A 217 -18.18 3.16 13.62
N ASP A 218 -17.52 3.52 12.53
CA ASP A 218 -16.28 2.88 12.12
C ASP A 218 -15.08 3.27 12.98
N LEU A 219 -14.08 2.39 13.05
CA LEU A 219 -12.82 2.61 13.76
C LEU A 219 -11.62 2.22 12.89
N PHE A 220 -10.66 3.13 12.78
CA PHE A 220 -9.41 2.89 12.07
C PHE A 220 -8.25 2.56 13.00
N PHE A 221 -7.33 1.73 12.53
CA PHE A 221 -6.07 1.39 13.19
C PHE A 221 -4.91 1.75 12.27
N SER A 222 -4.01 2.61 12.76
CA SER A 222 -2.84 3.10 12.05
C SER A 222 -1.63 2.24 12.40
N ASP A 223 -1.36 1.22 11.57
CA ASP A 223 -0.30 0.22 11.83
C ASP A 223 1.06 0.67 11.25
N ARG A 224 1.12 1.10 9.98
CA ARG A 224 2.37 1.56 9.34
C ARG A 224 2.55 3.08 9.47
N ASN A 225 2.66 3.55 10.72
CA ASN A 225 2.56 4.97 11.12
C ASN A 225 3.41 5.97 10.31
N VAL A 226 4.56 5.57 9.77
CA VAL A 226 5.36 6.47 8.91
C VAL A 226 4.61 6.92 7.65
N TYR A 227 3.69 6.10 7.16
CA TYR A 227 2.81 6.41 6.02
C TYR A 227 1.40 6.79 6.46
N THR A 228 0.83 6.05 7.43
CA THR A 228 -0.58 6.19 7.80
C THR A 228 -0.83 7.38 8.73
N ALA A 229 0.09 7.71 9.63
CA ALA A 229 -0.12 8.80 10.59
C ALA A 229 -0.24 10.18 9.92
N PRO A 230 0.65 10.56 8.97
CA PRO A 230 0.47 11.80 8.22
C PRO A 230 -0.90 11.93 7.57
N ILE A 231 -1.44 10.84 7.02
CA ILE A 231 -2.78 10.80 6.41
C ILE A 231 -3.85 11.05 7.46
N PHE A 232 -3.86 10.30 8.55
CA PHE A 232 -4.87 10.45 9.60
C PHE A 232 -4.84 11.84 10.26
N ASN A 233 -3.68 12.46 10.37
CA ASN A 233 -3.55 13.83 10.90
C ASN A 233 -4.29 14.88 10.06
N LEU A 234 -4.50 14.62 8.77
CA LEU A 234 -5.28 15.50 7.88
C LEU A 234 -6.78 15.17 7.83
N THR A 235 -7.20 14.04 8.41
CA THR A 235 -8.62 13.65 8.43
C THR A 235 -9.38 14.35 9.57
N PRO A 236 -10.71 14.59 9.43
CA PRO A 236 -11.52 15.20 10.48
C PRO A 236 -11.44 14.43 11.81
N LYS A 237 -11.41 15.16 12.95
CA LYS A 237 -11.36 14.56 14.30
C LYS A 237 -12.54 13.63 14.61
N SER A 238 -13.67 13.78 13.90
CA SER A 238 -14.83 12.89 14.01
C SER A 238 -14.54 11.46 13.52
N ILE A 239 -13.52 11.26 12.69
CA ILE A 239 -13.09 9.92 12.25
C ILE A 239 -12.16 9.36 13.32
N PRO A 240 -12.54 8.31 14.07
CA PRO A 240 -11.72 7.81 15.16
C PRO A 240 -10.58 6.93 14.61
N VAL A 241 -9.39 7.11 15.17
CA VAL A 241 -8.19 6.33 14.82
C VAL A 241 -7.41 5.95 16.08
N VAL A 242 -6.91 4.73 16.10
CA VAL A 242 -6.00 4.19 17.13
C VAL A 242 -4.63 3.96 16.49
N ALA A 243 -3.56 4.42 17.13
CA ALA A 243 -2.20 4.15 16.66
C ALA A 243 -1.71 2.80 17.16
N VAL A 244 -1.04 2.01 16.33
CA VAL A 244 -0.46 0.72 16.73
C VAL A 244 1.06 0.75 16.58
N LEU A 245 1.77 0.45 17.67
CA LEU A 245 3.23 0.47 17.71
C LEU A 245 3.79 -0.95 17.60
N HIS A 246 4.35 -1.25 16.43
CA HIS A 246 4.97 -2.55 16.12
C HIS A 246 6.44 -2.69 16.52
N SER A 247 7.05 -1.64 17.08
CA SER A 247 8.44 -1.64 17.51
C SER A 247 8.63 -0.67 18.67
N THR A 248 9.84 -0.64 19.26
CA THR A 248 10.17 0.34 20.30
C THR A 248 9.93 1.77 19.81
N HIS A 249 9.35 2.61 20.68
CA HIS A 249 8.86 3.94 20.31
C HIS A 249 9.96 5.01 20.24
N ILE A 250 11.11 4.76 20.88
CA ILE A 250 12.29 5.64 20.97
C ILE A 250 13.52 5.06 20.28
N LYS A 251 14.51 5.92 19.99
CA LYS A 251 15.76 5.53 19.31
C LYS A 251 16.78 4.86 20.24
N ASN A 252 16.91 5.35 21.46
CA ASN A 252 17.83 4.84 22.47
C ASN A 252 17.04 4.35 23.68
N ILE A 253 17.10 3.05 23.92
CA ILE A 253 16.38 2.36 24.98
C ILE A 253 16.93 2.64 26.38
N ASP A 254 18.21 3.01 26.47
CA ASP A 254 18.87 3.30 27.75
C ASP A 254 18.48 4.68 28.29
N ALA A 255 17.81 5.51 27.46
CA ALA A 255 17.38 6.86 27.77
C ALA A 255 15.86 7.02 27.58
N LEU A 256 15.07 6.21 28.26
CA LEU A 256 13.60 6.12 28.09
C LEU A 256 12.90 7.50 28.11
N ASP A 257 13.29 8.37 29.04
CA ASP A 257 12.61 9.66 29.27
C ASP A 257 13.01 10.76 28.27
N SER A 258 14.25 10.74 27.76
CA SER A 258 14.81 11.84 26.96
C SER A 258 15.06 11.47 25.50
N SER A 259 15.09 10.19 25.15
CA SER A 259 15.38 9.75 23.79
C SER A 259 14.32 10.28 22.82
N PRO A 260 14.72 10.76 21.62
CA PRO A 260 13.77 11.12 20.59
C PRO A 260 12.94 9.91 20.16
N PHE A 261 11.67 10.15 19.84
CA PHE A 261 10.83 9.17 19.19
C PHE A 261 11.47 8.70 17.87
N LYS A 262 11.28 7.43 17.51
CA LYS A 262 11.70 6.94 16.20
C LYS A 262 10.95 7.68 15.10
N ASN A 263 11.64 7.91 13.99
CA ASN A 263 11.09 8.64 12.85
C ASN A 263 9.76 8.02 12.35
N VAL A 264 9.60 6.70 12.47
CA VAL A 264 8.38 5.99 12.05
C VAL A 264 7.12 6.35 12.86
N TYR A 265 7.27 6.93 14.05
CA TYR A 265 6.15 7.34 14.91
C TYR A 265 6.10 8.86 15.11
N LYS A 266 7.05 9.62 14.57
CA LYS A 266 7.19 11.07 14.82
C LYS A 266 5.91 11.83 14.51
N ALA A 267 5.34 11.63 13.31
CA ALA A 267 4.11 12.30 12.89
C ALA A 267 2.90 11.98 13.80
N MET A 268 2.85 10.76 14.35
CA MET A 268 1.80 10.35 15.30
C MET A 268 1.96 11.07 16.63
N PHE A 269 3.16 11.02 17.23
CA PHE A 269 3.42 11.63 18.54
C PHE A 269 3.32 13.17 18.51
N GLU A 270 3.72 13.82 17.41
CA GLU A 270 3.55 15.27 17.23
C GLU A 270 2.07 15.68 17.12
N ASN A 271 1.17 14.74 16.86
CA ASN A 271 -0.27 14.97 16.71
C ASN A 271 -1.09 14.10 17.66
N LEU A 272 -0.58 13.82 18.86
CA LEU A 272 -1.15 12.83 19.79
C LEU A 272 -2.66 13.00 20.03
N SER A 273 -3.15 14.24 20.15
CA SER A 273 -4.57 14.55 20.36
C SER A 273 -5.50 14.12 19.21
N ARG A 274 -4.95 13.73 18.05
CA ARG A 274 -5.70 13.16 16.94
C ARG A 274 -6.16 11.73 17.23
N TYR A 275 -5.44 11.00 18.07
CA TYR A 275 -5.62 9.57 18.28
C TYR A 275 -6.48 9.31 19.51
N ARG A 276 -7.36 8.32 19.41
CA ARG A 276 -8.22 7.90 20.52
C ARG A 276 -7.46 7.08 21.56
N ALA A 277 -6.47 6.31 21.11
CA ALA A 277 -5.60 5.49 21.95
C ALA A 277 -4.33 5.09 21.19
N ILE A 278 -3.38 4.54 21.93
CA ILE A 278 -2.20 3.83 21.40
C ILE A 278 -2.29 2.37 21.82
N ILE A 279 -2.04 1.45 20.90
CA ILE A 279 -1.84 0.02 21.17
C ILE A 279 -0.36 -0.31 21.11
N VAL A 280 0.12 -1.04 22.10
CA VAL A 280 1.51 -1.53 22.22
C VAL A 280 1.53 -3.02 22.55
N SER A 281 2.64 -3.69 22.25
CA SER A 281 2.75 -5.14 22.34
C SER A 281 3.01 -5.68 23.76
N THR A 282 3.66 -4.89 24.64
CA THR A 282 4.04 -5.34 25.99
C THR A 282 3.57 -4.39 27.09
N GLU A 283 3.31 -4.93 28.29
CA GLU A 283 2.91 -4.12 29.45
C GLU A 283 3.99 -3.10 29.82
N GLN A 284 5.27 -3.48 29.72
CA GLN A 284 6.36 -2.54 29.95
C GLN A 284 6.33 -1.37 28.96
N GLN A 285 6.13 -1.65 27.66
CA GLN A 285 6.03 -0.59 26.65
C GLN A 285 4.82 0.32 26.90
N LYS A 286 3.73 -0.22 27.45
CA LYS A 286 2.56 0.58 27.84
C LYS A 286 2.93 1.59 28.92
N LEU A 287 3.52 1.11 30.02
CA LEU A 287 3.96 1.97 31.13
C LEU A 287 4.94 3.06 30.65
N ASP A 288 5.91 2.68 29.82
CA ASP A 288 6.91 3.61 29.28
C ASP A 288 6.25 4.69 28.40
N VAL A 289 5.35 4.29 27.50
CA VAL A 289 4.66 5.22 26.59
C VAL A 289 3.71 6.13 27.37
N GLU A 290 2.94 5.59 28.32
CA GLU A 290 2.03 6.36 29.19
C GLU A 290 2.78 7.48 29.92
N LYS A 291 3.91 7.14 30.54
CA LYS A 291 4.78 8.12 31.19
C LYS A 291 5.31 9.14 30.17
N ARG A 292 5.81 8.68 29.01
CA ARG A 292 6.43 9.54 27.99
C ARG A 292 5.46 10.57 27.39
N ILE A 293 4.18 10.24 27.31
CA ILE A 293 3.12 11.12 26.81
C ILE A 293 2.33 11.82 27.93
N ASN A 294 2.78 11.72 29.19
CA ASN A 294 2.11 12.26 30.37
C ASN A 294 0.63 11.85 30.47
N HIS A 295 0.31 10.60 30.13
CA HIS A 295 -1.05 10.05 30.16
C HIS A 295 -2.10 10.85 29.35
N THR A 296 -1.66 11.61 28.33
CA THR A 296 -2.55 12.48 27.54
C THR A 296 -3.67 11.72 26.83
N ILE A 297 -3.39 10.49 26.36
CA ILE A 297 -4.38 9.58 25.78
C ILE A 297 -4.17 8.15 26.33
N PRO A 298 -5.21 7.29 26.29
CA PRO A 298 -5.08 5.90 26.73
C PRO A 298 -4.02 5.12 25.94
N VAL A 299 -3.26 4.28 26.64
CA VAL A 299 -2.36 3.28 26.04
C VAL A 299 -2.81 1.90 26.48
N VAL A 300 -2.96 0.99 25.53
CA VAL A 300 -3.50 -0.35 25.75
C VAL A 300 -2.46 -1.38 25.34
N ASN A 301 -2.22 -2.36 26.22
CA ASN A 301 -1.45 -3.53 25.86
C ASN A 301 -2.33 -4.53 25.11
N ILE A 302 -1.94 -4.87 23.88
CA ILE A 302 -2.52 -5.99 23.13
C ILE A 302 -1.36 -6.75 22.48
N PRO A 303 -1.06 -8.00 22.90
CA PRO A 303 -0.02 -8.81 22.30
C PRO A 303 -0.23 -9.04 20.80
N VAL A 304 0.87 -9.19 20.05
CA VAL A 304 0.85 -9.34 18.58
C VAL A 304 0.41 -10.74 18.12
N GLY A 305 0.58 -11.73 18.99
CA GLY A 305 0.17 -13.10 18.74
C GLY A 305 -0.25 -13.79 20.03
N TYR A 306 -0.93 -14.91 19.86
CA TYR A 306 -1.23 -15.85 20.93
C TYR A 306 -0.71 -17.22 20.50
N SER A 307 -0.27 -18.02 21.47
CA SER A 307 -0.10 -19.45 21.27
C SER A 307 -1.19 -20.16 22.05
N GLU A 308 -1.58 -21.34 21.61
CA GLU A 308 -2.19 -22.30 22.53
C GLU A 308 -1.21 -22.55 23.69
N THR A 309 -1.72 -22.85 24.88
CA THR A 309 -0.87 -23.19 26.03
C THR A 309 0.02 -24.36 25.65
N ILE A 310 1.31 -24.08 25.48
CA ILE A 310 2.31 -25.13 25.38
C ILE A 310 2.77 -25.38 26.81
N ASP A 311 2.51 -26.58 27.35
CA ASP A 311 3.06 -27.08 28.61
C ASP A 311 4.58 -27.30 28.48
N THR A 312 5.32 -26.24 28.17
CA THR A 312 6.77 -26.24 28.26
C THR A 312 7.14 -25.48 29.53
N PRO A 313 7.84 -26.09 30.49
CA PRO A 313 8.31 -25.37 31.67
C PRO A 313 9.20 -24.21 31.20
N VAL A 314 8.77 -22.99 31.47
CA VAL A 314 9.54 -21.78 31.18
C VAL A 314 10.81 -21.86 32.02
N GLN A 315 11.97 -22.08 31.39
CA GLN A 315 13.24 -21.91 32.06
C GLN A 315 13.29 -20.47 32.57
N THR A 316 13.40 -20.31 33.88
CA THR A 316 13.67 -19.02 34.52
C THR A 316 14.97 -18.47 33.96
N LEU A 317 14.85 -17.52 33.03
CA LEU A 317 15.99 -16.75 32.55
C LEU A 317 16.53 -15.93 33.73
N ASP A 318 17.84 -16.00 33.95
CA ASP A 318 18.57 -15.19 34.92
C ASP A 318 18.17 -13.71 34.81
N GLN A 319 18.09 -13.02 35.96
CA GLN A 319 17.82 -11.57 36.09
C GLN A 319 18.94 -10.70 35.50
N ARG A 320 19.25 -10.87 34.21
CA ARG A 320 20.06 -9.93 33.44
C ARG A 320 19.15 -8.83 32.91
N SER A 321 19.73 -7.66 32.67
CA SER A 321 19.06 -6.54 31.99
C SER A 321 18.44 -7.02 30.67
N VAL A 322 17.13 -7.23 30.69
CA VAL A 322 16.38 -7.70 29.52
C VAL A 322 16.25 -6.52 28.57
N LYS A 323 16.80 -6.64 27.37
CA LYS A 323 16.61 -5.63 26.31
C LYS A 323 15.14 -5.63 25.91
N LEU A 324 14.47 -4.46 25.86
CA LEU A 324 13.12 -4.43 25.29
C LEU A 324 13.21 -4.81 23.81
N ILE A 325 12.43 -5.83 23.45
CA ILE A 325 12.19 -6.18 22.07
C ILE A 325 10.67 -6.13 21.88
N SER A 326 10.20 -5.18 21.08
CA SER A 326 8.87 -5.26 20.48
C SER A 326 9.08 -5.88 19.11
N VAL A 327 8.73 -7.16 18.97
CA VAL A 327 8.77 -7.88 17.70
C VAL A 327 7.33 -7.98 17.18
N ALA A 328 7.16 -7.66 15.89
CA ALA A 328 5.97 -7.96 15.13
C ALA A 328 6.20 -9.19 14.25
#